data_AF-R1D9K9-F1
#
_entry.id   AF-R1D9K9-F1
#
_cell.length_a   1.000
_cell.length_b   1.000
_cell.length_c   1.000
_cell.angle_alpha   90.00
_cell.angle_beta   90.00
_cell.angle_gamma   90.00
#
_symmetry.space_group_name_H-M   'P 1'
#
loop_
_entity.id
_entity.type
_entity.pdbx_description
1 polymer ?
#
loop_
_entity_poly.entity_id
_entity_poly.type
_entity_poly.pdbx_seq_one_letter_code
_entity_poly.pdbx_strand_id
1 'polypeptide(L)'
;MHHQKIFRAGFARRPDGGHTAVLFSSTYEKPGLYDLQRIRLRAWRALLSREMSQQHVQCTWLTWLVLAKPVHVYAREPQTPNGRHYGRETQSKQDTSVAGGQASQCPPGLAFVSDVSPDPSSRVNEPPSRIPKIIHQTGRSRCVSAKFHEVMRAWMDRFPGWAYRFHDDAAMESLLARRWHAFPLLHAVVQCVHSMTMKADMWRYLALWRYGGIYADMDVKPRTLSNASISLDSDALFFIDASVRSLTQYFMAATAQSPLMESALKAAICHVLDSRFPGGVNRFMYIARTTGPGALKRGFVTFMESNVSMNITYGTSITPGLYIGQGGHRVRVAGDHNRMIVRDALGRAKKGEYTSMNMTHFSGFNQHNGLNATNRSCMSEERSCAA
;
A
#
# COMPACT_ATOMS: atom_id res chain seq x y z
N MET A 1 16.21 -10.88 -40.29
CA MET A 1 16.82 -10.06 -39.23
C MET A 1 16.24 -8.65 -39.32
N HIS A 2 15.55 -8.18 -38.28
CA HIS A 2 15.14 -6.77 -38.18
C HIS A 2 15.94 -6.12 -37.06
N HIS A 3 16.77 -5.14 -37.40
CA HIS A 3 17.46 -4.32 -36.41
C HIS A 3 16.49 -3.28 -35.85
N GLN A 4 16.15 -3.34 -34.57
CA GLN A 4 15.56 -2.19 -33.89
C GLN A 4 16.67 -1.18 -33.60
N LYS A 5 16.66 -0.05 -34.33
CA LYS A 5 17.44 1.13 -33.96
C LYS A 5 16.69 1.86 -32.85
N ILE A 6 17.28 1.92 -31.66
CA ILE A 6 16.81 2.79 -30.58
C ILE A 6 17.47 4.15 -30.80
N PHE A 7 16.65 5.18 -31.01
CA PHE A 7 17.09 6.56 -31.08
C PHE A 7 16.84 7.23 -29.73
N ARG A 8 17.86 7.86 -29.15
CA ARG A 8 17.70 8.78 -28.02
C ARG A 8 17.89 10.20 -28.52
N ALA A 9 16.89 11.04 -28.27
CA ALA A 9 16.99 12.48 -28.48
C ALA A 9 17.52 13.14 -27.20
N GLY A 10 18.50 14.02 -27.34
CA GLY A 10 19.03 14.86 -26.28
C GLY A 10 19.35 16.26 -26.79
N PHE A 11 19.55 17.21 -25.88
CA PHE A 11 19.96 18.57 -26.22
C PHE A 11 21.46 18.74 -25.95
N ALA A 12 22.22 19.09 -26.98
CA ALA A 12 23.61 19.51 -26.84
C ALA A 12 23.67 21.04 -26.75
N ARG A 13 24.49 21.57 -25.84
CA ARG A 13 24.68 23.01 -25.67
C ARG A 13 25.76 23.50 -26.64
N ARG A 14 25.44 24.53 -27.42
CA ARG A 14 26.36 25.19 -28.34
C ARG A 14 27.26 26.19 -27.59
N PRO A 15 28.43 26.53 -28.17
CA PRO A 15 29.35 27.52 -27.60
C PRO A 15 28.76 28.93 -27.45
N ASP A 16 27.73 29.25 -28.23
CA ASP A 16 26.98 30.52 -28.18
C ASP A 16 25.86 30.54 -27.12
N GLY A 17 25.72 29.48 -26.32
CA GLY A 17 24.72 29.35 -25.27
C GLY A 17 23.36 28.79 -25.74
N GLY A 18 23.17 28.52 -27.04
CA GLY A 18 21.98 27.87 -27.57
C GLY A 18 21.95 26.36 -27.32
N HIS A 19 20.77 25.73 -27.36
CA HIS A 19 20.64 24.27 -27.36
C HIS A 19 20.21 23.76 -28.74
N THR A 20 20.82 22.67 -29.20
CA THR A 20 20.43 21.96 -30.44
C THR A 20 20.05 20.52 -30.11
N ALA A 21 18.95 20.04 -30.68
CA ALA A 21 18.56 18.65 -30.56
C ALA A 21 19.50 17.75 -31.37
N VAL A 22 20.02 16.70 -30.74
CA VAL A 22 20.92 15.72 -31.36
C VAL A 22 20.32 14.32 -31.15
N LEU A 23 20.35 13.52 -32.21
CA LEU A 23 19.87 12.13 -32.22
C LEU A 23 21.06 11.18 -32.21
N PHE A 24 21.15 10.34 -31.18
CA PHE A 24 22.15 9.28 -31.09
C PHE A 24 21.51 7.94 -31.48
N SER A 25 22.19 7.15 -32.32
CA SER A 25 21.79 5.77 -32.62
C SER A 25 22.85 4.79 -32.11
N SER A 26 22.45 3.77 -31.36
CA SER A 26 23.29 2.60 -31.08
C SER A 26 22.63 1.33 -31.62
N THR A 27 23.39 0.47 -32.29
CA THR A 27 22.93 -0.85 -32.75
C THR A 27 23.34 -1.93 -31.75
N TYR A 28 22.39 -2.76 -31.32
CA TYR A 28 22.64 -3.93 -30.47
C TYR A 28 22.13 -5.18 -31.19
N GLU A 29 22.94 -6.24 -31.27
CA GLU A 29 22.54 -7.54 -31.84
C GLU A 29 22.12 -8.51 -30.73
N LYS A 30 20.98 -9.21 -30.93
CA LYS A 30 20.64 -10.44 -30.21
C LYS A 30 19.96 -11.44 -31.17
N PRO A 31 20.21 -12.76 -31.05
CA PRO A 31 19.60 -13.77 -31.91
C PRO A 31 18.26 -14.30 -31.37
N GLY A 32 17.26 -14.33 -32.26
CA GLY A 32 16.32 -15.43 -32.52
C GLY A 32 15.26 -15.84 -31.48
N LEU A 33 13.98 -15.51 -31.76
CA LEU A 33 12.91 -16.47 -32.07
C LEU A 33 11.62 -15.71 -32.50
N TYR A 34 11.22 -15.92 -33.76
CA TYR A 34 9.95 -15.53 -34.40
C TYR A 34 8.88 -16.58 -33.99
N ASP A 35 7.55 -16.43 -34.05
CA ASP A 35 6.65 -15.75 -34.97
C ASP A 35 5.23 -15.71 -34.33
N LEU A 36 4.48 -14.63 -34.60
CA LEU A 36 3.02 -14.58 -34.79
C LEU A 36 2.68 -13.11 -35.16
N GLN A 37 2.95 -12.73 -36.42
CA GLN A 37 2.32 -11.57 -37.07
C GLN A 37 0.85 -11.91 -37.42
N ARG A 38 -0.16 -11.03 -37.34
CA ARG A 38 -0.48 -9.90 -38.24
C ARG A 38 -1.80 -9.25 -37.75
N ILE A 39 -2.08 -8.03 -38.26
CA ILE A 39 -3.33 -7.20 -38.16
C ILE A 39 -3.25 -6.17 -37.00
N ARG A 40 -3.06 -4.85 -37.15
CA ARG A 40 -3.24 -3.87 -38.24
C ARG A 40 -2.19 -2.74 -38.17
N LEU A 41 -1.60 -2.42 -39.32
CA LEU A 41 -0.73 -1.26 -39.55
C LEU A 41 -1.39 -0.41 -40.65
N ARG A 42 -2.29 0.51 -40.27
CA ARG A 42 -2.81 1.59 -41.13
C ARG A 42 -3.30 2.73 -40.25
N ALA A 43 -2.42 3.68 -39.91
CA ALA A 43 -2.75 5.09 -39.58
C ALA A 43 -1.54 5.80 -38.95
N TRP A 44 -0.43 6.01 -39.67
CA TRP A 44 0.63 6.95 -39.23
C TRP A 44 1.30 7.63 -40.44
N ARG A 45 0.48 8.13 -41.38
CA ARG A 45 0.96 8.90 -42.54
C ARG A 45 0.05 10.08 -42.93
N ALA A 46 -0.68 10.64 -41.98
CA ALA A 46 -1.48 11.84 -42.19
C ALA A 46 -1.58 12.63 -40.88
N LEU A 47 -0.57 13.42 -40.54
CA LEU A 47 -0.65 14.49 -39.53
C LEU A 47 0.57 15.44 -39.52
N LEU A 48 1.28 15.57 -40.64
CA LEU A 48 2.38 16.55 -40.80
C LEU A 48 2.34 17.31 -42.13
N SER A 49 1.17 17.41 -42.75
CA SER A 49 1.02 18.22 -43.98
C SER A 49 -0.41 18.74 -44.09
N ARG A 50 -0.77 19.72 -43.28
CA ARG A 50 -1.89 20.67 -43.50
C ARG A 50 -1.96 21.63 -42.32
N GLU A 51 -1.30 22.78 -42.48
CA GLU A 51 -1.77 24.12 -42.11
C GLU A 51 -0.59 25.10 -42.19
N MET A 52 -0.16 25.34 -43.43
CA MET A 52 0.46 26.59 -43.82
C MET A 52 -0.22 27.05 -45.12
N SER A 53 -0.52 28.35 -45.15
CA SER A 53 -1.11 29.14 -46.25
C SER A 53 -2.64 29.18 -46.30
N GLN A 54 -3.21 30.27 -45.81
CA GLN A 54 -3.76 31.34 -46.66
C GLN A 54 -3.74 32.68 -45.91
N GLN A 55 -3.30 33.73 -46.61
CA GLN A 55 -3.19 35.13 -46.17
C GLN A 55 -4.50 35.90 -46.45
N HIS A 56 -4.91 36.82 -45.57
CA HIS A 56 -4.93 38.28 -45.83
C HIS A 56 -5.55 39.08 -44.65
N VAL A 57 -4.79 40.10 -44.21
CA VAL A 57 -5.23 41.45 -43.79
C VAL A 57 -6.03 41.59 -42.48
N GLN A 58 -5.37 42.04 -41.40
CA GLN A 58 -5.39 43.45 -40.97
C GLN A 58 -4.37 43.67 -39.83
N CYS A 59 -3.51 44.67 -40.03
CA CYS A 59 -2.69 45.27 -38.99
C CYS A 59 -3.58 46.07 -38.04
N THR A 60 -3.43 45.89 -36.73
CA THR A 60 -3.46 47.01 -35.78
C THR A 60 -2.65 46.65 -34.54
N TRP A 61 -1.82 47.61 -34.16
CA TRP A 61 -0.95 47.64 -33.01
C TRP A 61 -1.75 47.65 -31.71
N LEU A 62 -1.25 46.99 -30.66
CA LEU A 62 -1.39 47.46 -29.27
C LEU A 62 -0.36 46.73 -28.39
N THR A 63 0.77 47.39 -28.23
CA THR A 63 1.74 47.24 -27.16
C THR A 63 1.08 47.57 -25.82
N TRP A 64 1.12 46.65 -24.86
CA TRP A 64 1.08 46.98 -23.44
C TRP A 64 2.23 46.28 -22.72
N LEU A 65 3.31 47.05 -22.55
CA LEU A 65 4.26 46.90 -21.46
C LEU A 65 3.53 47.23 -20.15
N VAL A 66 3.42 46.27 -19.24
CA VAL A 66 3.19 46.57 -17.82
C VAL A 66 4.33 45.95 -17.03
N LEU A 67 5.18 46.85 -16.54
CA LEU A 67 6.10 46.65 -15.45
C LEU A 67 5.30 46.33 -14.18
N ALA A 68 5.53 45.18 -13.55
CA ALA A 68 5.21 44.98 -12.15
C ALA A 68 6.28 44.10 -11.50
N LYS A 69 6.90 44.66 -10.47
CA LYS A 69 8.05 44.19 -9.69
C LYS A 69 7.72 42.91 -8.89
N PRO A 70 8.72 42.11 -8.48
CA PRO A 70 8.50 41.06 -7.50
C PRO A 70 8.18 41.69 -6.14
N VAL A 71 7.00 41.41 -5.60
CA VAL A 71 6.65 41.73 -4.21
C VAL A 71 7.13 40.57 -3.35
N HIS A 72 8.23 40.78 -2.62
CA HIS A 72 8.57 39.98 -1.45
C HIS A 72 7.58 40.31 -0.34
N VAL A 73 6.75 39.34 0.05
CA VAL A 73 6.00 39.41 1.30
C VAL A 73 6.79 38.67 2.37
N TYR A 74 7.58 39.42 3.14
CA TYR A 74 7.92 39.05 4.51
C TYR A 74 6.79 39.55 5.41
N ALA A 75 6.12 38.65 6.11
CA ALA A 75 5.28 39.01 7.25
C ALA A 75 5.89 38.39 8.51
N ARG A 76 6.57 39.24 9.32
CA ARG A 76 6.85 38.98 10.73
C ARG A 76 5.69 39.50 11.57
N GLU A 77 5.43 38.76 12.64
CA GLU A 77 4.44 38.98 13.71
C GLU A 77 4.46 40.39 14.32
N PRO A 78 3.35 40.78 14.95
CA PRO A 78 3.38 41.54 16.20
C PRO A 78 2.96 40.67 17.38
N GLN A 79 3.86 40.56 18.37
CA GLN A 79 3.57 40.06 19.72
C GLN A 79 2.69 41.02 20.51
N THR A 80 1.85 40.49 21.40
CA THR A 80 1.56 40.94 22.80
C THR A 80 0.44 40.04 23.40
N PRO A 81 0.16 40.04 24.71
CA PRO A 81 0.97 39.37 25.73
C PRO A 81 0.14 38.43 26.64
N ASN A 82 0.87 37.70 27.48
CA ASN A 82 0.44 36.98 28.68
C ASN A 82 -0.27 35.64 28.50
N GLY A 83 0.43 34.63 29.02
CA GLY A 83 0.05 33.23 28.99
C GLY A 83 -1.22 32.94 29.78
N ARG A 84 -1.96 31.96 29.28
CA ARG A 84 -2.81 31.09 30.08
C ARG A 84 -2.69 29.68 29.55
N HIS A 85 -2.44 28.79 30.49
CA HIS A 85 -2.51 27.35 30.38
C HIS A 85 -3.69 26.90 29.50
N TYR A 86 -3.44 25.96 28.59
CA TYR A 86 -4.53 25.20 27.96
C TYR A 86 -5.20 24.33 29.04
N GLY A 87 -6.26 24.91 29.61
CA GLY A 87 -7.16 24.26 30.53
C GLY A 87 -8.00 23.22 29.82
N ARG A 88 -7.94 21.99 30.33
CA ARG A 88 -9.09 21.20 30.78
C ARG A 88 -10.43 21.64 30.19
N GLU A 89 -10.79 21.09 29.04
CA GLU A 89 -12.18 21.12 28.59
C GLU A 89 -13.02 20.27 29.55
N THR A 90 -14.09 20.90 30.00
CA THR A 90 -15.01 20.52 31.05
C THR A 90 -15.75 19.23 30.74
N GLN A 91 -15.72 18.31 31.72
CA GLN A 91 -16.69 17.23 31.86
C GLN A 91 -18.11 17.81 31.85
N SER A 92 -18.88 17.56 30.79
CA SER A 92 -20.32 17.41 30.94
C SER A 92 -20.58 16.02 31.51
N LYS A 93 -21.20 16.02 32.69
CA LYS A 93 -21.65 14.81 33.38
C LYS A 93 -22.86 14.23 32.66
N GLN A 94 -22.90 12.89 32.68
CA GLN A 94 -24.07 12.03 32.60
C GLN A 94 -24.76 11.93 31.23
N ASP A 95 -24.25 10.99 30.42
CA ASP A 95 -25.07 9.84 30.06
C ASP A 95 -24.32 8.56 30.45
N THR A 96 -24.62 8.09 31.67
CA THR A 96 -24.30 6.73 32.11
C THR A 96 -25.22 5.77 31.37
N SER A 97 -24.84 5.40 30.15
CA SER A 97 -25.15 4.08 29.61
C SER A 97 -23.83 3.40 29.28
N VAL A 98 -23.27 2.76 30.31
CA VAL A 98 -22.27 1.71 30.13
C VAL A 98 -22.97 0.60 29.36
N ALA A 99 -22.91 0.64 28.04
CA ALA A 99 -23.04 -0.54 27.22
C ALA A 99 -21.76 -1.36 27.41
N GLY A 100 -21.64 -1.98 28.58
CA GLY A 100 -20.86 -3.19 28.74
C GLY A 100 -21.51 -4.23 27.84
N GLY A 101 -21.11 -4.23 26.56
CA GLY A 101 -21.46 -5.30 25.64
C GLY A 101 -20.98 -6.58 26.26
N GLN A 102 -21.94 -7.43 26.66
CA GLN A 102 -21.70 -8.79 27.14
C GLN A 102 -20.64 -9.45 26.24
N ALA A 103 -19.76 -10.25 26.83
CA ALA A 103 -18.96 -11.20 26.06
C ALA A 103 -19.92 -11.93 25.11
N SER A 104 -19.91 -11.54 23.83
CA SER A 104 -20.96 -11.92 22.90
C SER A 104 -20.81 -13.41 22.67
N GLN A 105 -21.81 -14.19 23.08
CA GLN A 105 -21.80 -15.64 22.94
C GLN A 105 -21.49 -16.01 21.50
N CYS A 106 -20.33 -16.60 21.28
CA CYS A 106 -20.03 -17.19 19.98
C CYS A 106 -20.88 -18.44 19.77
N PRO A 107 -21.19 -18.78 18.50
CA PRO A 107 -21.79 -20.07 18.18
C PRO A 107 -21.01 -21.24 18.81
N PRO A 108 -21.67 -22.35 19.15
CA PRO A 108 -21.00 -23.52 19.72
C PRO A 108 -19.76 -23.94 18.91
N GLY A 109 -18.65 -24.18 19.61
CA GLY A 109 -17.37 -24.57 19.00
C GLY A 109 -16.49 -23.40 18.53
N LEU A 110 -16.94 -22.16 18.67
CA LEU A 110 -16.14 -20.96 18.39
C LEU A 110 -15.79 -20.20 19.68
N ALA A 111 -14.64 -19.53 19.67
CA ALA A 111 -14.13 -18.71 20.76
C ALA A 111 -14.12 -17.23 20.35
N PHE A 112 -14.52 -16.35 21.27
CA PHE A 112 -14.51 -14.91 21.05
C PHE A 112 -13.11 -14.34 21.24
N VAL A 113 -12.64 -13.54 20.29
CA VAL A 113 -11.37 -12.82 20.36
C VAL A 113 -11.60 -11.39 20.85
N SER A 114 -11.14 -11.11 22.06
CA SER A 114 -11.13 -9.77 22.63
C SER A 114 -9.88 -9.00 22.24
N ASP A 115 -10.02 -7.68 22.23
CA ASP A 115 -8.87 -6.79 22.14
C ASP A 115 -8.15 -6.73 23.50
N VAL A 116 -6.82 -6.65 23.50
CA VAL A 116 -6.00 -6.46 24.71
C VAL A 116 -5.44 -5.05 24.69
N SER A 117 -5.71 -4.28 25.73
CA SER A 117 -5.05 -2.99 25.95
C SER A 117 -3.82 -3.20 26.82
N PRO A 118 -2.71 -2.51 26.53
CA PRO A 118 -1.48 -2.67 27.30
C PRO A 118 -1.68 -2.05 28.69
N ASP A 119 -1.11 -2.67 29.71
CA ASP A 119 -1.10 -2.12 31.07
C ASP A 119 -0.32 -0.79 31.06
N PRO A 120 -0.91 0.34 31.51
CA PRO A 120 -0.22 1.62 31.60
C PRO A 120 1.12 1.55 32.37
N SER A 121 1.23 0.68 33.37
CA SER A 121 2.42 0.49 34.20
C SER A 121 3.57 -0.21 33.48
N SER A 122 3.28 -0.97 32.41
CA SER A 122 4.29 -1.70 31.62
C SER A 122 5.17 -0.79 30.73
N ARG A 123 4.87 0.52 30.66
CA ARG A 123 5.55 1.47 29.76
C ARG A 123 6.74 2.21 30.39
N VAL A 124 6.96 2.06 31.70
CA VAL A 124 7.79 3.01 32.47
C VAL A 124 9.30 2.87 32.22
N ASN A 125 9.79 1.75 31.68
CA ASN A 125 11.24 1.46 31.62
C ASN A 125 11.77 0.96 30.27
N GLU A 126 11.00 1.04 29.17
CA GLU A 126 11.49 0.56 27.88
C GLU A 126 11.98 1.70 26.96
N PRO A 127 13.10 1.50 26.23
CA PRO A 127 13.58 2.48 25.27
C PRO A 127 12.51 2.70 24.18
N PRO A 128 12.38 3.94 23.67
CA PRO A 128 11.38 4.25 22.66
C PRO A 128 11.65 3.45 21.37
N SER A 129 10.77 2.48 21.10
CA SER A 129 10.70 1.79 19.81
C SER A 129 10.05 2.73 18.79
N ARG A 130 10.62 2.80 17.58
CA ARG A 130 10.04 3.55 16.46
C ARG A 130 8.71 2.92 16.01
N ILE A 131 8.63 1.59 16.05
CA ILE A 131 7.41 0.85 15.71
C ILE A 131 6.49 0.80 16.94
N PRO A 132 5.25 1.34 16.85
CA PRO A 132 4.28 1.32 17.93
C PRO A 132 4.00 -0.09 18.46
N LYS A 133 3.83 -0.23 19.78
CA LYS A 133 3.56 -1.52 20.44
C LYS A 133 2.10 -1.97 20.29
N ILE A 134 1.68 -2.23 19.06
CA ILE A 134 0.35 -2.70 18.70
C ILE A 134 0.43 -3.82 17.68
N ILE A 135 -0.35 -4.87 17.88
CA ILE A 135 -0.51 -6.00 16.97
C ILE A 135 -1.91 -5.94 16.39
N HIS A 136 -1.97 -6.07 15.07
CA HIS A 136 -3.18 -6.08 14.27
C HIS A 136 -3.32 -7.43 13.58
N GLN A 137 -4.46 -8.08 13.77
CA GLN A 137 -4.91 -9.20 12.95
C GLN A 137 -6.33 -8.92 12.45
N THR A 138 -6.67 -9.46 11.29
CA THR A 138 -8.00 -9.29 10.68
C THR A 138 -8.66 -10.64 10.44
N GLY A 139 -9.98 -10.69 10.51
CA GLY A 139 -10.76 -11.85 10.08
C GLY A 139 -12.21 -11.49 9.83
N ARG A 140 -13.03 -12.48 9.45
CA ARG A 140 -14.45 -12.23 9.12
C ARG A 140 -15.24 -11.72 10.33
N SER A 141 -15.05 -12.37 11.48
CA SER A 141 -15.75 -12.07 12.73
C SER A 141 -14.84 -12.30 13.93
N ARG A 142 -15.22 -11.79 15.10
CA ARG A 142 -14.52 -12.04 16.37
C ARG A 142 -14.72 -13.45 16.93
N CYS A 143 -15.66 -14.24 16.37
CA CYS A 143 -15.83 -15.64 16.73
C CYS A 143 -14.98 -16.51 15.79
N VAL A 144 -13.95 -17.13 16.35
CA VAL A 144 -12.96 -17.92 15.59
C VAL A 144 -12.88 -19.34 16.12
N SER A 145 -12.38 -20.28 15.33
CA SER A 145 -12.17 -21.65 15.81
C SER A 145 -11.06 -21.71 16.86
N ALA A 146 -11.06 -22.77 17.68
CA ALA A 146 -10.06 -22.94 18.74
C ALA A 146 -8.61 -22.86 18.23
N LYS A 147 -8.32 -23.44 17.04
CA LYS A 147 -6.97 -23.40 16.45
C LYS A 147 -6.55 -21.99 16.05
N PHE A 148 -7.46 -21.21 15.49
CA PHE A 148 -7.18 -19.79 15.20
C PHE A 148 -6.99 -19.00 16.48
N HIS A 149 -7.83 -19.23 17.48
CA HIS A 149 -7.71 -18.60 18.80
C HIS A 149 -6.34 -18.90 19.45
N GLU A 150 -5.80 -20.11 19.31
CA GLU A 150 -4.44 -20.45 19.76
C GLU A 150 -3.34 -19.65 19.04
N VAL A 151 -3.48 -19.39 17.74
CA VAL A 151 -2.54 -18.55 16.98
C VAL A 151 -2.56 -17.11 17.52
N MET A 152 -3.76 -16.57 17.79
CA MET A 152 -3.94 -15.21 18.31
C MET A 152 -3.39 -15.09 19.74
N ARG A 153 -3.65 -16.09 20.59
CA ARG A 153 -3.05 -16.19 21.92
C ARG A 153 -1.53 -16.21 21.89
N ALA A 154 -0.93 -16.94 20.95
CA ALA A 154 0.53 -16.97 20.83
C ALA A 154 1.13 -15.58 20.55
N TRP A 155 0.42 -14.69 19.86
CA TRP A 155 0.82 -13.28 19.73
C TRP A 155 0.75 -12.53 21.05
N MET A 156 -0.36 -12.65 21.78
CA MET A 156 -0.55 -11.99 23.08
C MET A 156 0.48 -12.45 24.11
N ASP A 157 0.74 -13.76 24.19
CA ASP A 157 1.68 -14.37 25.14
C ASP A 157 3.13 -13.99 24.80
N ARG A 158 3.47 -13.87 23.51
CA ARG A 158 4.85 -13.58 23.06
C ARG A 158 5.22 -12.09 23.13
N PHE A 159 4.22 -11.21 23.11
CA PHE A 159 4.39 -9.75 23.15
C PHE A 159 3.68 -9.15 24.37
N PRO A 160 4.11 -9.51 25.60
CA PRO A 160 3.52 -8.93 26.80
C PRO A 160 3.68 -7.39 26.79
N GLY A 161 2.65 -6.70 27.25
CA GLY A 161 2.62 -5.23 27.28
C GLY A 161 2.34 -4.56 25.93
N TRP A 162 2.14 -5.31 24.84
CA TRP A 162 1.65 -4.76 23.58
C TRP A 162 0.12 -4.70 23.56
N ALA A 163 -0.43 -3.71 22.85
CA ALA A 163 -1.83 -3.73 22.50
C ALA A 163 -2.09 -4.85 21.47
N TYR A 164 -3.14 -5.63 21.65
CA TYR A 164 -3.65 -6.54 20.63
C TYR A 164 -5.00 -6.03 20.15
N ARG A 165 -5.18 -5.91 18.82
CA ARG A 165 -6.43 -5.50 18.19
C ARG A 165 -6.79 -6.49 17.08
N PHE A 166 -7.93 -7.14 17.25
CA PHE A 166 -8.53 -7.96 16.21
C PHE A 166 -9.60 -7.14 15.47
N HIS A 167 -9.52 -7.11 14.14
CA HIS A 167 -10.43 -6.34 13.30
C HIS A 167 -11.30 -7.30 12.50
N ASP A 168 -12.58 -7.35 12.83
CA ASP A 168 -13.57 -8.05 12.01
C ASP A 168 -13.89 -7.26 10.72
N ASP A 169 -14.74 -7.83 9.86
CA ASP A 169 -15.14 -7.18 8.60
C ASP A 169 -15.73 -5.77 8.86
N ALA A 170 -16.57 -5.62 9.90
CA ALA A 170 -17.18 -4.33 10.23
C ALA A 170 -16.13 -3.28 10.65
N ALA A 171 -15.15 -3.68 11.48
CA ALA A 171 -14.04 -2.82 11.87
C ALA A 171 -13.17 -2.44 10.66
N MET A 172 -12.93 -3.38 9.74
CA MET A 172 -12.18 -3.11 8.52
C MET A 172 -12.89 -2.10 7.61
N GLU A 173 -14.17 -2.33 7.33
CA GLU A 173 -15.00 -1.43 6.51
C GLU A 173 -15.06 -0.03 7.14
N SER A 174 -15.21 0.06 8.47
CA SER A 174 -15.25 1.35 9.17
C SER A 174 -13.97 2.17 8.98
N LEU A 175 -12.79 1.55 8.92
CA LEU A 175 -11.53 2.27 8.68
C LEU A 175 -11.39 2.71 7.21
N LEU A 176 -11.73 1.80 6.29
CA LEU A 176 -11.64 2.03 4.84
C LEU A 176 -12.63 3.07 4.34
N ALA A 177 -13.83 3.13 4.93
CA ALA A 177 -14.90 4.07 4.55
C ALA A 177 -14.67 5.50 5.04
N ARG A 178 -13.61 5.76 5.81
CA ARG A 178 -13.28 7.14 6.22
C ARG A 178 -12.70 7.93 5.05
N ARG A 179 -12.86 9.26 5.11
CA ARG A 179 -12.15 10.17 4.20
C ARG A 179 -10.74 10.42 4.73
N TRP A 180 -9.75 10.25 3.86
CA TRP A 180 -8.35 10.43 4.18
C TRP A 180 -7.75 11.46 3.22
N HIS A 181 -7.25 12.58 3.75
CA HIS A 181 -6.61 13.61 2.92
C HIS A 181 -5.42 13.07 2.13
N ALA A 182 -4.65 12.13 2.71
CA ALA A 182 -3.53 11.46 2.03
C ALA A 182 -3.98 10.46 0.95
N PHE A 183 -5.24 10.00 0.99
CA PHE A 183 -5.79 8.98 0.08
C PHE A 183 -7.19 9.38 -0.41
N PRO A 184 -7.33 10.48 -1.16
CA PRO A 184 -8.64 11.04 -1.53
C PRO A 184 -9.50 10.09 -2.37
N LEU A 185 -8.87 9.18 -3.13
CA LEU A 185 -9.54 8.20 -3.99
C LEU A 185 -9.94 6.92 -3.24
N LEU A 186 -9.45 6.69 -2.01
CA LEU A 186 -9.65 5.42 -1.31
C LEU A 186 -11.13 5.10 -1.09
N HIS A 187 -11.91 6.07 -0.61
CA HIS A 187 -13.33 5.88 -0.35
C HIS A 187 -14.10 5.41 -1.59
N ALA A 188 -13.85 6.03 -2.74
CA ALA A 188 -14.48 5.64 -4.01
C ALA A 188 -14.03 4.24 -4.45
N VAL A 189 -12.72 3.95 -4.36
CA VAL A 189 -12.18 2.63 -4.72
C VAL A 189 -12.77 1.51 -3.87
N VAL A 190 -12.87 1.69 -2.55
CA VAL A 190 -13.38 0.66 -1.63
C VAL A 190 -14.84 0.30 -1.93
N GLN A 191 -15.65 1.27 -2.40
CA GLN A 191 -17.03 1.01 -2.84
C GLN A 191 -17.10 0.15 -4.11
N CYS A 192 -16.08 0.17 -4.96
CA CYS A 192 -16.03 -0.65 -6.18
C CYS A 192 -15.43 -2.05 -5.93
N VAL A 193 -14.63 -2.22 -4.88
CA VAL A 193 -13.99 -3.50 -4.54
C VAL A 193 -14.97 -4.39 -3.77
N HIS A 194 -15.41 -5.48 -4.40
CA HIS A 194 -16.31 -6.46 -3.77
C HIS A 194 -15.58 -7.63 -3.10
N SER A 195 -14.28 -7.80 -3.37
CA SER A 195 -13.48 -8.87 -2.78
C SER A 195 -13.01 -8.47 -1.38
N MET A 196 -13.43 -9.20 -0.35
CA MET A 196 -12.93 -9.00 1.02
C MET A 196 -11.42 -9.20 1.12
N THR A 197 -10.81 -10.08 0.32
CA THR A 197 -9.35 -10.23 0.27
C THR A 197 -8.67 -8.94 -0.20
N MET A 198 -9.17 -8.33 -1.28
CA MET A 198 -8.64 -7.06 -1.75
C MET A 198 -8.83 -5.92 -0.73
N LYS A 199 -9.99 -5.89 -0.04
CA LYS A 199 -10.21 -4.93 1.05
C LYS A 199 -9.22 -5.16 2.21
N ALA A 200 -8.99 -6.40 2.63
CA ALA A 200 -8.03 -6.73 3.67
C ALA A 200 -6.59 -6.36 3.26
N ASP A 201 -6.22 -6.56 1.99
CA ASP A 201 -4.93 -6.13 1.44
C ASP A 201 -4.72 -4.62 1.54
N MET A 202 -5.74 -3.81 1.21
CA MET A 202 -5.67 -2.36 1.34
C MET A 202 -5.71 -1.92 2.80
N TRP A 203 -6.53 -2.59 3.62
CA TRP A 203 -6.72 -2.28 5.03
C TRP A 203 -5.41 -2.39 5.80
N ARG A 204 -4.61 -3.44 5.59
CA ARG A 204 -3.35 -3.62 6.33
C ARG A 204 -2.31 -2.54 6.03
N TYR A 205 -2.28 -1.99 4.81
CA TYR A 205 -1.44 -0.84 4.50
C TYR A 205 -1.95 0.43 5.19
N LEU A 206 -3.26 0.68 5.14
CA LEU A 206 -3.88 1.83 5.79
C LEU A 206 -3.71 1.79 7.30
N ALA A 207 -3.95 0.64 7.92
CA ALA A 207 -3.85 0.45 9.36
C ALA A 207 -2.43 0.70 9.85
N LEU A 208 -1.42 0.13 9.17
CA LEU A 208 -0.02 0.39 9.51
C LEU A 208 0.40 1.82 9.20
N TRP A 209 -0.07 2.43 8.11
CA TRP A 209 0.19 3.86 7.87
C TRP A 209 -0.45 4.74 8.96
N ARG A 210 -1.66 4.42 9.42
CA ARG A 210 -2.37 5.26 10.39
C ARG A 210 -1.89 5.07 11.83
N TYR A 211 -1.66 3.82 12.23
CA TYR A 211 -1.43 3.43 13.63
C TYR A 211 -0.01 2.89 13.86
N GLY A 212 0.68 2.45 12.82
CA GLY A 212 1.92 1.68 12.93
C GLY A 212 1.70 0.31 13.55
N GLY A 213 2.78 -0.28 14.04
CA GLY A 213 2.79 -1.55 14.75
C GLY A 213 3.05 -2.74 13.85
N ILE A 214 2.57 -3.91 14.27
CA ILE A 214 2.68 -5.18 13.56
C ILE A 214 1.32 -5.52 12.95
N TYR A 215 1.32 -5.91 11.69
CA TYR A 215 0.25 -6.66 11.07
C TYR A 215 0.70 -8.10 10.85
N ALA A 216 -0.17 -9.06 11.12
CA ALA A 216 -0.01 -10.45 10.73
C ALA A 216 -1.35 -11.04 10.28
N ASP A 217 -1.34 -11.91 9.27
CA ASP A 217 -2.54 -12.68 8.91
C ASP A 217 -2.96 -13.57 10.10
N MET A 218 -4.25 -13.93 10.18
CA MET A 218 -4.82 -14.66 11.32
C MET A 218 -4.26 -16.09 11.48
N ASP A 219 -3.67 -16.67 10.42
CA ASP A 219 -3.00 -17.97 10.41
C ASP A 219 -1.48 -17.88 10.60
N VAL A 220 -0.93 -16.67 10.75
CA VAL A 220 0.49 -16.46 11.00
C VAL A 220 0.75 -16.52 12.50
N LYS A 221 1.56 -17.49 12.94
CA LYS A 221 1.91 -17.69 14.35
C LYS A 221 3.33 -17.21 14.65
N PRO A 222 3.59 -16.45 15.73
CA PRO A 222 4.95 -16.11 16.11
C PRO A 222 5.68 -17.34 16.66
N ARG A 223 6.98 -17.45 16.37
CA ARG A 223 7.84 -18.53 16.87
C ARG A 223 8.97 -17.97 17.72
N THR A 224 10.03 -17.49 17.08
CA THR A 224 11.15 -16.83 17.79
C THR A 224 11.08 -15.31 17.75
N LEU A 225 10.19 -14.72 16.93
CA LEU A 225 9.96 -13.27 16.91
C LEU A 225 9.59 -12.78 18.32
N SER A 226 10.18 -11.67 18.76
CA SER A 226 9.96 -11.05 20.07
C SER A 226 10.19 -9.54 20.02
N ASN A 227 9.96 -8.82 21.12
CA ASN A 227 10.27 -7.38 21.23
C ASN A 227 11.70 -7.07 20.77
N ALA A 228 12.69 -7.90 21.15
CA ALA A 228 14.08 -7.71 20.76
C ALA A 228 14.34 -7.89 19.25
N SER A 229 13.47 -8.62 18.55
CA SER A 229 13.54 -8.81 17.09
C SER A 229 13.00 -7.60 16.31
N ILE A 230 12.13 -6.80 16.93
CA ILE A 230 11.63 -5.55 16.37
C ILE A 230 12.70 -4.49 16.67
N SER A 231 13.66 -4.36 15.75
CA SER A 231 14.83 -3.51 15.96
C SER A 231 14.43 -2.07 16.29
N LEU A 232 15.04 -1.52 17.34
CA LEU A 232 14.85 -0.12 17.76
C LEU A 232 15.28 0.89 16.67
N ASP A 233 16.12 0.45 15.72
CA ASP A 233 16.70 1.30 14.70
C ASP A 233 16.00 1.23 13.33
N SER A 234 14.94 0.44 13.15
CA SER A 234 14.24 0.37 11.86
C SER A 234 12.86 1.01 11.93
N ASP A 235 12.49 1.72 10.87
CA ASP A 235 11.15 2.28 10.69
C ASP A 235 10.16 1.23 10.17
N ALA A 236 10.66 0.11 9.62
CA ALA A 236 9.84 -1.04 9.27
C ALA A 236 10.64 -2.35 9.29
N LEU A 237 9.94 -3.47 9.54
CA LEU A 237 10.47 -4.82 9.44
C LEU A 237 9.58 -5.67 8.52
N PHE A 238 10.22 -6.33 7.56
CA PHE A 238 9.61 -7.30 6.67
C PHE A 238 10.42 -8.59 6.64
N PHE A 239 9.76 -9.64 6.20
CA PHE A 239 10.40 -10.87 5.79
C PHE A 239 10.45 -10.99 4.27
N ILE A 240 11.16 -11.99 3.77
CA ILE A 240 11.13 -12.35 2.34
C ILE A 240 10.13 -13.48 2.13
N ASP A 241 9.18 -13.24 1.22
CA ASP A 241 8.41 -14.32 0.62
C ASP A 241 9.22 -14.94 -0.52
N ALA A 242 9.81 -16.10 -0.25
CA ALA A 242 10.66 -16.81 -1.21
C ALA A 242 9.91 -17.22 -2.49
N SER A 243 8.57 -17.41 -2.43
CA SER A 243 7.77 -17.81 -3.59
C SER A 243 7.66 -16.72 -4.65
N VAL A 244 7.75 -15.46 -4.24
CA VAL A 244 7.65 -14.28 -5.12
C VAL A 244 8.89 -13.39 -5.09
N ARG A 245 9.92 -13.77 -4.32
CA ARG A 245 11.20 -13.05 -4.13
C ARG A 245 10.99 -11.57 -3.78
N SER A 246 10.00 -11.31 -2.92
CA SER A 246 9.55 -9.97 -2.53
C SER A 246 9.30 -9.88 -1.02
N LEU A 247 8.93 -8.70 -0.53
CA LEU A 247 8.50 -8.50 0.85
C LEU A 247 7.25 -9.33 1.16
N THR A 248 7.18 -9.85 2.38
CA THR A 248 5.96 -10.49 2.88
C THR A 248 4.84 -9.46 3.04
N GLN A 249 3.63 -9.88 2.67
CA GLN A 249 2.42 -9.10 2.93
C GLN A 249 1.63 -9.66 4.13
N TYR A 250 1.80 -10.95 4.42
CA TYR A 250 1.16 -11.67 5.53
C TYR A 250 1.78 -11.37 6.90
N PHE A 251 2.95 -10.71 6.93
CA PHE A 251 3.55 -10.12 8.11
C PHE A 251 4.27 -8.83 7.70
N MET A 252 4.04 -7.75 8.45
CA MET A 252 4.67 -6.45 8.25
C MET A 252 4.73 -5.73 9.59
N ALA A 253 5.81 -5.01 9.87
CA ALA A 253 5.85 -4.08 10.98
C ALA A 253 6.32 -2.70 10.48
N ALA A 254 5.70 -1.61 10.94
CA ALA A 254 6.04 -0.27 10.48
C ALA A 254 5.74 0.80 11.53
N THR A 255 6.46 1.93 11.45
CA THR A 255 6.08 3.17 12.12
C THR A 255 4.77 3.69 11.57
N ALA A 256 4.04 4.46 12.38
CA ALA A 256 2.97 5.29 11.84
C ALA A 256 3.53 6.26 10.78
N GLN A 257 2.69 6.62 9.81
CA GLN A 257 3.02 7.45 8.64
C GLN A 257 4.19 6.92 7.80
N SER A 258 4.39 5.60 7.78
CA SER A 258 5.43 4.97 6.96
C SER A 258 5.26 5.31 5.47
N PRO A 259 6.27 5.93 4.81
CA PRO A 259 6.22 6.24 3.38
C PRO A 259 6.06 4.99 2.50
N LEU A 260 6.56 3.85 2.97
CA LEU A 260 6.39 2.56 2.29
C LEU A 260 4.93 2.09 2.33
N MET A 261 4.26 2.20 3.48
CA MET A 261 2.83 1.85 3.59
C MET A 261 1.95 2.81 2.80
N GLU A 262 2.29 4.09 2.78
CA GLU A 262 1.64 5.08 1.93
C GLU A 262 1.76 4.71 0.45
N SER A 263 2.98 4.42 -0.01
CA SER A 263 3.27 4.04 -1.39
C SER A 263 2.57 2.74 -1.79
N ALA A 264 2.53 1.75 -0.89
CA ALA A 264 1.83 0.49 -1.14
C ALA A 264 0.31 0.68 -1.27
N LEU A 265 -0.30 1.51 -0.41
CA LEU A 265 -1.73 1.80 -0.50
C LEU A 265 -2.08 2.61 -1.74
N LYS A 266 -1.28 3.62 -2.10
CA LYS A 266 -1.44 4.38 -3.34
C LYS A 266 -1.33 3.47 -4.57
N ALA A 267 -0.34 2.57 -4.60
CA ALA A 267 -0.20 1.59 -5.66
C ALA A 267 -1.45 0.68 -5.75
N ALA A 268 -1.95 0.16 -4.62
CA ALA A 268 -3.16 -0.66 -4.58
C ALA A 268 -4.39 0.10 -5.12
N ILE A 269 -4.60 1.34 -4.68
CA ILE A 269 -5.64 2.24 -5.19
C ILE A 269 -5.54 2.39 -6.71
N CYS A 270 -4.36 2.73 -7.21
CA CYS A 270 -4.15 2.95 -8.64
C CYS A 270 -4.38 1.70 -9.47
N HIS A 271 -3.93 0.53 -9.00
CA HIS A 271 -4.23 -0.69 -9.75
C HIS A 271 -5.71 -0.98 -9.79
N VAL A 272 -6.47 -0.75 -8.72
CA VAL A 272 -7.92 -0.99 -8.78
C VAL A 272 -8.58 -0.07 -9.82
N LEU A 273 -8.10 1.16 -9.97
CA LEU A 273 -8.60 2.12 -10.94
C LEU A 273 -8.19 1.78 -12.38
N ASP A 274 -6.93 1.39 -12.59
CA ASP A 274 -6.40 1.07 -13.91
C ASP A 274 -6.77 -0.34 -14.37
N SER A 275 -7.13 -1.22 -13.44
CA SER A 275 -7.40 -2.62 -13.72
C SER A 275 -8.75 -2.78 -14.41
N ARG A 276 -8.69 -2.99 -15.72
CA ARG A 276 -9.68 -3.82 -16.42
C ARG A 276 -9.35 -5.28 -16.11
N PHE A 277 -10.30 -6.06 -15.60
CA PHE A 277 -10.08 -7.49 -15.38
C PHE A 277 -9.85 -8.17 -16.74
N PRO A 278 -8.61 -8.52 -17.12
CA PRO A 278 -8.36 -9.05 -18.44
C PRO A 278 -8.96 -10.45 -18.49
N GLY A 279 -9.81 -10.72 -19.49
CA GLY A 279 -10.31 -12.06 -19.72
C GLY A 279 -9.16 -13.07 -19.77
N GLY A 280 -9.27 -14.18 -19.02
CA GLY A 280 -8.27 -15.25 -18.99
C GLY A 280 -7.22 -15.17 -17.87
N VAL A 281 -7.16 -14.10 -17.07
CA VAL A 281 -6.30 -14.08 -15.87
C VAL A 281 -7.01 -14.74 -14.69
N ASN A 282 -6.32 -15.68 -14.03
CA ASN A 282 -6.82 -16.30 -12.81
C ASN A 282 -7.09 -15.23 -11.73
N ARG A 283 -8.27 -15.26 -11.11
CA ARG A 283 -8.72 -14.32 -10.06
C ARG A 283 -7.70 -14.16 -8.92
N PHE A 284 -7.02 -15.23 -8.53
CA PHE A 284 -5.99 -15.20 -7.49
C PHE A 284 -4.79 -14.37 -7.91
N MET A 285 -4.33 -14.56 -9.14
CA MET A 285 -3.22 -13.80 -9.70
C MET A 285 -3.58 -12.33 -9.88
N TYR A 286 -4.85 -12.06 -10.22
CA TYR A 286 -5.39 -10.70 -10.26
C TYR A 286 -5.31 -10.03 -8.88
N ILE A 287 -5.93 -10.60 -7.85
CA ILE A 287 -5.94 -10.03 -6.48
C ILE A 287 -4.50 -9.82 -5.98
N ALA A 288 -3.64 -10.84 -6.10
CA ALA A 288 -2.26 -10.79 -5.66
C ALA A 288 -1.45 -9.67 -6.36
N ARG A 289 -1.75 -9.36 -7.62
CA ARG A 289 -1.07 -8.30 -8.39
C ARG A 289 -1.66 -6.91 -8.14
N THR A 290 -2.96 -6.81 -7.91
CA THR A 290 -3.70 -5.54 -7.83
C THR A 290 -3.56 -4.90 -6.45
N THR A 291 -3.92 -5.60 -5.39
CA THR A 291 -3.88 -5.10 -4.00
C THR A 291 -2.89 -5.86 -3.11
N GLY A 292 -2.57 -7.10 -3.51
CA GLY A 292 -1.71 -8.03 -2.79
C GLY A 292 -0.20 -7.70 -2.84
N PRO A 293 0.68 -8.72 -2.83
CA PRO A 293 2.14 -8.54 -2.86
C PRO A 293 2.65 -7.74 -4.06
N GLY A 294 1.92 -7.71 -5.19
CA GLY A 294 2.27 -6.88 -6.34
C GLY A 294 2.15 -5.38 -6.07
N ALA A 295 1.13 -4.95 -5.31
CA ALA A 295 0.98 -3.57 -4.89
C ALA A 295 2.08 -3.18 -3.89
N LEU A 296 2.36 -4.05 -2.91
CA LEU A 296 3.46 -3.84 -1.97
C LEU A 296 4.80 -3.73 -2.69
N LYS A 297 5.05 -4.59 -3.70
CA LYS A 297 6.29 -4.55 -4.49
C LYS A 297 6.41 -3.23 -5.27
N ARG A 298 5.33 -2.73 -5.88
CA ARG A 298 5.35 -1.41 -6.54
C ARG A 298 5.55 -0.28 -5.55
N GLY A 299 4.85 -0.29 -4.42
CA GLY A 299 5.07 0.67 -3.33
C GLY A 299 6.52 0.66 -2.83
N PHE A 300 7.16 -0.51 -2.74
CA PHE A 300 8.56 -0.63 -2.36
C PHE A 300 9.52 -0.07 -3.42
N VAL A 301 9.22 -0.24 -4.71
CA VAL A 301 10.00 0.40 -5.79
C VAL A 301 9.92 1.92 -5.64
N THR A 302 8.70 2.48 -5.56
CA THR A 302 8.49 3.93 -5.39
C THR A 302 9.19 4.47 -4.13
N PHE A 303 9.08 3.75 -3.01
CA PHE A 303 9.78 4.10 -1.78
C PHE A 303 11.31 4.21 -1.98
N MET A 304 11.88 3.37 -2.84
CA MET A 304 13.31 3.31 -3.10
C MET A 304 13.78 4.25 -4.22
N GLU A 305 12.89 4.86 -5.01
CA GLU A 305 13.25 5.78 -6.10
C GLU A 305 14.07 6.99 -5.64
N SER A 306 13.85 7.44 -4.40
CA SER A 306 14.67 8.50 -3.78
C SER A 306 16.12 8.10 -3.50
N ASN A 307 16.43 6.79 -3.53
CA ASN A 307 17.77 6.28 -3.29
C ASN A 307 18.46 5.93 -4.61
N VAL A 308 19.22 6.89 -5.14
CA VAL A 308 19.95 6.76 -6.42
C VAL A 308 21.04 5.67 -6.39
N SER A 309 21.49 5.24 -5.20
CA SER A 309 22.53 4.22 -5.05
C SER A 309 22.05 2.78 -5.21
N MET A 310 20.74 2.54 -5.11
CA MET A 310 20.14 1.21 -5.24
C MET A 310 19.09 1.20 -6.36
N ASN A 311 19.44 0.63 -7.52
CA ASN A 311 18.51 0.50 -8.64
C ASN A 311 17.53 -0.68 -8.44
N ILE A 312 16.49 -0.44 -7.64
CA ILE A 312 15.42 -1.42 -7.39
C ILE A 312 14.28 -1.17 -8.38
N THR A 313 14.09 -2.12 -9.29
CA THR A 313 12.96 -2.13 -10.23
C THR A 313 11.91 -3.14 -9.80
N TYR A 314 10.76 -3.15 -10.47
CA TYR A 314 9.72 -4.14 -10.20
C TYR A 314 10.21 -5.59 -10.41
N GLY A 315 11.13 -5.82 -11.36
CA GLY A 315 11.73 -7.13 -11.63
C GLY A 315 12.87 -7.52 -10.68
N THR A 316 13.37 -6.59 -9.87
CA THR A 316 14.49 -6.84 -8.95
C THR A 316 14.03 -7.74 -7.80
N SER A 317 14.72 -8.85 -7.57
CA SER A 317 14.47 -9.70 -6.38
C SER A 317 14.96 -9.00 -5.12
N ILE A 318 14.16 -9.04 -4.05
CA ILE A 318 14.54 -8.45 -2.76
C ILE A 318 15.34 -9.47 -1.94
N THR A 319 16.42 -9.02 -1.31
CA THR A 319 17.31 -9.85 -0.48
C THR A 319 17.31 -9.37 0.96
N PRO A 320 17.80 -10.16 1.92
CA PRO A 320 17.89 -9.70 3.31
C PRO A 320 18.85 -8.51 3.40
N GLY A 321 18.52 -7.51 4.22
CA GLY A 321 19.34 -6.30 4.31
C GLY A 321 18.65 -5.14 4.99
N LEU A 322 19.35 -4.01 5.05
CA LEU A 322 18.81 -2.71 5.44
C LEU A 322 18.63 -1.87 4.18
N TYR A 323 17.41 -1.41 3.94
CA TYR A 323 17.07 -0.54 2.82
C TYR A 323 16.75 0.85 3.35
N ILE A 324 17.37 1.88 2.79
CA ILE A 324 17.12 3.27 3.13
C ILE A 324 16.43 3.90 1.93
N GLY A 325 15.19 4.35 2.10
CA GLY A 325 14.39 4.93 1.02
C GLY A 325 13.94 6.35 1.34
N GLN A 326 12.74 6.67 0.89
CA GLN A 326 12.14 8.00 0.99
C GLN A 326 12.28 8.59 2.40
N GLY A 327 12.80 9.82 2.47
CA GLY A 327 12.98 10.56 3.72
C GLY A 327 14.00 9.94 4.68
N GLY A 328 14.88 9.04 4.20
CA GLY A 328 15.85 8.35 5.06
C GLY A 328 15.24 7.23 5.91
N HIS A 329 13.99 6.82 5.65
CA HIS A 329 13.34 5.74 6.39
C HIS A 329 14.06 4.41 6.16
N ARG A 330 14.22 3.66 7.25
CA ARG A 330 14.98 2.42 7.31
C ARG A 330 14.07 1.21 7.33
N VAL A 331 14.11 0.40 6.28
CA VAL A 331 13.35 -0.85 6.15
C VAL A 331 14.30 -2.03 6.32
N ARG A 332 14.14 -2.77 7.43
CA ARG A 332 14.85 -4.02 7.67
C ARG A 332 14.12 -5.15 6.96
N VAL A 333 14.82 -5.89 6.11
CA VAL A 333 14.33 -7.13 5.48
C VAL A 333 15.10 -8.30 6.07
N ALA A 334 14.41 -9.17 6.81
CA ALA A 334 14.98 -10.36 7.42
C ALA A 334 14.79 -11.60 6.52
N GLY A 335 15.82 -12.43 6.43
CA GLY A 335 15.81 -13.60 5.52
C GLY A 335 15.13 -14.85 6.08
N ASP A 336 15.22 -15.09 7.39
CA ASP A 336 14.77 -16.34 8.01
C ASP A 336 13.38 -16.19 8.65
N HIS A 337 12.37 -15.99 7.80
CA HIS A 337 11.00 -15.85 8.27
C HIS A 337 10.49 -17.12 8.96
N ASN A 338 10.84 -18.30 8.45
CA ASN A 338 10.44 -19.59 9.02
C ASN A 338 10.96 -19.79 10.45
N ARG A 339 12.07 -19.14 10.81
CA ARG A 339 12.54 -19.12 12.19
C ARG A 339 11.73 -18.23 13.10
N MET A 340 11.34 -17.07 12.61
CA MET A 340 10.69 -16.04 13.42
C MET A 340 9.18 -16.22 13.51
N ILE A 341 8.53 -16.65 12.43
CA ILE A 341 7.09 -16.83 12.30
C ILE A 341 6.77 -18.12 11.52
N VAL A 342 5.55 -18.62 11.68
CA VAL A 342 4.98 -19.72 10.90
C VAL A 342 3.84 -19.16 10.08
N ARG A 343 3.97 -19.11 8.75
CA ARG A 343 3.00 -18.45 7.84
C ARG A 343 1.62 -19.13 7.84
N ASP A 344 1.58 -20.45 7.81
CA ASP A 344 0.37 -21.25 7.72
C ASP A 344 0.33 -22.22 8.89
N ALA A 345 0.03 -21.70 10.09
CA ALA A 345 0.08 -22.48 11.32
C ALA A 345 -0.98 -23.60 11.38
N LEU A 346 -2.02 -23.52 10.55
CA LEU A 346 -3.10 -24.51 10.51
C LEU A 346 -2.86 -25.61 9.47
N GLY A 347 -2.08 -25.33 8.42
CA GLY A 347 -1.72 -26.30 7.38
C GLY A 347 -2.96 -27.01 6.81
N ARG A 348 -2.96 -28.35 6.86
CA ARG A 348 -4.07 -29.17 6.31
C ARG A 348 -5.42 -28.94 7.00
N ALA A 349 -5.44 -28.49 8.25
CA ALA A 349 -6.68 -28.23 8.99
C ALA A 349 -7.39 -26.95 8.52
N LYS A 350 -6.65 -26.00 7.92
CA LYS A 350 -7.11 -24.65 7.59
C LYS A 350 -8.44 -24.62 6.85
N LYS A 351 -8.65 -25.49 5.86
CA LYS A 351 -9.92 -25.54 5.11
C LYS A 351 -11.11 -25.87 6.01
N GLY A 352 -10.97 -26.85 6.91
CA GLY A 352 -12.02 -27.23 7.85
C GLY A 352 -12.31 -26.14 8.88
N GLU A 353 -11.26 -25.50 9.38
CA GLU A 353 -11.39 -24.39 10.34
C GLU A 353 -12.05 -23.16 9.71
N TYR A 354 -11.80 -22.84 8.43
CA TYR A 354 -12.57 -21.78 7.77
C TYR A 354 -14.04 -22.15 7.60
N THR A 355 -14.34 -23.38 7.20
CA THR A 355 -15.73 -23.83 7.06
C THR A 355 -16.50 -23.70 8.38
N SER A 356 -15.89 -24.08 9.52
CA SER A 356 -16.54 -23.95 10.83
C SER A 356 -16.81 -22.50 11.25
N MET A 357 -16.04 -21.55 10.73
CA MET A 357 -16.24 -20.10 10.94
C MET A 357 -17.13 -19.46 9.86
N ASN A 358 -17.82 -20.25 9.03
CA ASN A 358 -18.57 -19.77 7.87
C ASN A 358 -17.73 -18.87 6.93
N MET A 359 -16.44 -19.19 6.80
CA MET A 359 -15.51 -18.53 5.91
C MET A 359 -15.26 -19.43 4.70
N THR A 360 -15.21 -18.84 3.52
CA THR A 360 -14.80 -19.56 2.32
C THR A 360 -13.28 -19.63 2.31
N HIS A 361 -12.71 -20.85 2.29
CA HIS A 361 -11.30 -21.00 1.94
C HIS A 361 -11.08 -20.42 0.53
N PHE A 362 -9.96 -19.74 0.32
CA PHE A 362 -9.67 -19.01 -0.92
C PHE A 362 -9.79 -19.90 -2.17
N SER A 363 -9.45 -21.19 -2.09
CA SER A 363 -9.62 -22.15 -3.20
C SER A 363 -11.07 -22.59 -3.49
N GLY A 364 -12.02 -22.35 -2.57
CA GLY A 364 -13.44 -22.68 -2.73
C GLY A 364 -14.25 -21.64 -3.50
N PHE A 365 -13.66 -20.46 -3.78
CA PHE A 365 -14.32 -19.36 -4.49
C PHE A 365 -14.55 -19.62 -6.00
N ASN A 366 -14.06 -20.76 -6.52
CA ASN A 366 -14.13 -21.12 -7.93
C ASN A 366 -15.48 -21.70 -8.39
N GLN A 367 -16.42 -22.03 -7.49
CA GLN A 367 -17.55 -22.87 -7.92
C GLN A 367 -18.89 -22.17 -8.16
N HIS A 368 -19.31 -21.08 -7.48
CA HIS A 368 -20.69 -20.61 -7.68
C HIS A 368 -21.00 -19.11 -7.69
N ASN A 369 -20.06 -18.21 -7.41
CA ASN A 369 -20.33 -16.78 -7.50
C ASN A 369 -19.41 -16.11 -8.52
N GLY A 370 -19.93 -16.02 -9.74
CA GLY A 370 -19.49 -15.03 -10.70
C GLY A 370 -19.57 -13.67 -10.00
N LEU A 371 -18.42 -13.09 -9.66
CA LEU A 371 -18.33 -11.65 -9.77
C LEU A 371 -18.69 -11.43 -11.25
N ASN A 372 -19.89 -10.91 -11.51
CA ASN A 372 -20.15 -10.24 -12.75
C ASN A 372 -19.03 -9.21 -12.84
N ALA A 373 -17.97 -9.55 -13.58
CA ALA A 373 -16.96 -8.61 -13.97
C ALA A 373 -17.72 -7.64 -14.85
N THR A 374 -18.34 -6.64 -14.23
CA THR A 374 -18.78 -5.48 -14.96
C THR A 374 -17.52 -5.03 -15.64
N ASN A 375 -17.51 -5.08 -16.97
CA ASN A 375 -16.41 -4.67 -17.82
C ASN A 375 -16.17 -3.14 -17.73
N ARG A 376 -16.65 -2.52 -16.65
CA ARG A 376 -16.55 -1.10 -16.34
C ARG A 376 -15.40 -0.95 -15.36
N SER A 377 -14.42 -0.14 -15.76
CA SER A 377 -13.45 0.43 -14.84
C SER A 377 -14.18 0.97 -13.60
N CYS A 378 -13.54 0.91 -12.43
CA CYS A 378 -14.10 1.48 -11.20
C CYS A 378 -14.40 2.99 -11.32
N MET A 379 -13.98 3.67 -12.41
CA MET A 379 -14.32 5.07 -12.70
C MET A 379 -14.52 5.38 -14.20
N SER A 380 -15.28 6.44 -14.47
CA SER A 380 -15.27 7.21 -15.73
C SER A 380 -13.93 7.92 -15.92
N GLU A 381 -13.58 8.27 -17.16
CA GLU A 381 -12.23 8.64 -17.66
C GLU A 381 -11.49 9.81 -16.95
N GLU A 382 -12.11 10.50 -15.99
CA GLU A 382 -11.58 11.76 -15.42
C GLU A 382 -10.72 11.63 -14.16
N ARG A 383 -10.48 10.42 -13.64
CA ARG A 383 -9.69 10.20 -12.41
C ARG A 383 -8.57 9.20 -12.62
N SER A 384 -7.61 9.60 -13.44
CA SER A 384 -6.35 8.88 -13.64
C SER A 384 -5.46 8.99 -12.41
N CYS A 385 -4.70 7.94 -12.11
CA CYS A 385 -3.62 7.98 -11.12
C CYS A 385 -2.37 8.76 -11.59
N ALA A 386 -2.41 9.34 -12.79
CA ALA A 386 -1.42 10.31 -13.23
C ALA A 386 -1.63 11.64 -12.50
N ALA A 387 -0.75 11.92 -11.54
CA ALA A 387 -0.48 13.25 -11.03
C ALA A 387 0.96 13.62 -11.37
#